data_AF-A0A2L0UEW3-F1
#
_entry.id   AF-A0A2L0UEW3-F1
#
_cell.length_a   1.000
_cell.length_b   1.000
_cell.length_c   1.000
_cell.angle_alpha   90.00
_cell.angle_beta   90.00
_cell.angle_gamma   90.00
#
_symmetry.space_group_name_H-M   'P 1'
#
loop_
_entity.id
_entity.type
_entity.pdbx_description
1 polymer ?
#
loop_
_entity_poly.entity_id
_entity_poly.type
_entity_poly.pdbx_seq_one_letter_code
_entity_poly.pdbx_strand_id
1 'polypeptide(L)' 'MALVALDGSIDWYPTPDLDSTPTFARLLDADEGFISLAPTAEFSVERRYADGSNVLETTYTT' A
#
# COMPACT_ATOMS: atom_id res chain seq x y z
N MET A 1 7.99 2.72 -6.61
CA MET A 1 7.32 3.13 -5.35
C MET A 1 5.90 2.58 -5.39
N ALA A 2 5.20 2.44 -4.26
CA ALA A 2 3.83 1.93 -4.23
C ALA A 2 2.89 2.88 -3.47
N LEU A 3 1.62 2.93 -3.86
CA LEU A 3 0.56 3.53 -3.06
C LEU A 3 -0.07 2.45 -2.18
N VAL A 4 0.00 2.64 -0.86
CA VAL A 4 -0.51 1.67 0.12
C VAL A 4 -1.59 2.33 0.97
N ALA A 5 -2.81 1.81 0.91
CA ALA A 5 -3.96 2.27 1.70
C ALA A 5 -3.90 1.75 3.14
N LEU A 6 -4.72 2.34 4.03
CA LEU A 6 -4.77 1.99 5.45
C LEU A 6 -5.37 0.61 5.74
N ASP A 7 -6.15 0.08 4.80
CA ASP A 7 -6.68 -1.29 4.82
C ASP A 7 -5.71 -2.30 4.19
N GLY A 8 -4.47 -1.87 3.89
CA GLY A 8 -3.43 -2.71 3.32
C GLY A 8 -3.53 -2.91 1.81
N SER A 9 -4.45 -2.23 1.11
CA SER A 9 -4.50 -2.30 -0.35
C SER A 9 -3.29 -1.63 -1.01
N ILE A 10 -2.77 -2.26 -2.06
CA ILE A 10 -1.74 -1.74 -2.95
C ILE A 10 -2.38 -1.54 -4.33
N ASP A 11 -2.87 -0.32 -4.56
CA ASP A 11 -3.66 0.04 -5.75
C ASP A 11 -2.80 0.51 -6.91
N TRP A 12 -1.55 0.90 -6.63
CA TRP A 12 -0.63 1.41 -7.63
C TRP A 12 0.81 0.99 -7.32
N TYR A 13 1.48 0.35 -8.28
CA TYR A 13 2.85 -0.12 -8.12
C TYR A 13 3.63 -0.19 -9.45
N PRO A 14 4.26 0.89 -9.90
CA PRO A 14 5.22 0.87 -10.99
C PRO A 14 6.56 0.31 -10.51
N THR A 15 6.95 -0.77 -11.16
CA THR A 15 8.16 -1.53 -10.91
C THR A 15 8.76 -1.95 -12.25
N PRO A 16 10.09 -1.92 -12.43
CA PRO A 16 11.12 -1.62 -11.43
C PRO A 16 11.21 -0.14 -11.02
N ASP A 17 10.82 0.77 -11.91
CA ASP A 17 11.03 2.21 -11.75
C ASP A 17 9.71 2.99 -11.65
N LEU A 18 9.78 4.24 -11.20
CA LEU A 18 8.61 5.11 -11.02
C LEU A 18 7.86 5.43 -12.32
N ASP A 19 8.56 5.44 -13.44
CA ASP A 19 8.07 5.71 -14.78
C ASP A 19 7.71 4.44 -15.57
N SER A 20 7.87 3.26 -14.94
CA SER A 20 7.44 1.99 -15.52
C SER A 20 5.92 1.89 -15.59
N THR A 21 5.41 1.08 -16.53
CA THR A 21 4.00 0.70 -16.55
C THR A 21 3.65 0.04 -15.22
N PRO A 22 2.61 0.53 -14.51
CA PRO A 22 2.26 -0.01 -13.21
C PRO A 22 1.79 -1.47 -13.30
N THR A 23 2.30 -2.33 -12.41
CA THR A 23 1.82 -3.72 -12.28
C THR A 23 0.39 -3.77 -11.70
N PHE A 24 0.05 -2.80 -10.86
CA PHE A 24 -1.29 -2.58 -10.32
C PHE A 24 -1.70 -1.14 -10.65
N ALA A 25 -2.90 -0.93 -11.19
CA ALA A 25 -3.37 0.37 -11.63
C ALA A 25 -4.79 0.70 -11.18
N ARG A 26 -5.27 0.06 -10.10
CA ARG A 26 -6.62 0.24 -9.56
C ARG A 26 -6.96 1.69 -9.19
N LEU A 27 -5.95 2.51 -8.93
CA LEU A 27 -6.09 3.95 -8.72
C LEU A 27 -6.63 4.70 -9.96
N LEU A 28 -6.29 4.23 -11.17
CA LEU A 28 -6.66 4.86 -12.44
C LEU A 28 -7.92 4.24 -13.05
N ASP A 29 -8.10 2.94 -12.89
CA ASP A 29 -9.27 2.19 -13.35
C ASP A 29 -9.60 1.10 -12.34
N ALA A 30 -10.83 1.07 -11.81
CA ALA A 30 -11.23 0.15 -10.75
C ALA A 30 -11.24 -1.33 -11.17
N ASP A 31 -11.28 -1.61 -12.48
CA ASP A 31 -11.23 -2.97 -13.03
C ASP A 31 -9.80 -3.52 -13.16
N GLU A 32 -8.77 -2.69 -12.92
CA GLU A 32 -7.37 -3.09 -12.91
C GLU A 32 -6.97 -3.84 -11.63
N GLY A 33 -5.89 -4.61 -11.72
CA GLY A 33 -5.41 -5.45 -10.62
C GLY A 33 -4.93 -4.66 -9.40
N PHE A 34 -5.00 -5.32 -8.24
CA PHE A 34 -4.43 -4.88 -6.96
C PHE A 34 -4.07 -6.10 -6.10
N ILE A 35 -3.31 -5.88 -5.03
CA ILE A 35 -3.16 -6.84 -3.94
C ILE A 35 -3.42 -6.16 -2.60
N SER A 36 -3.76 -6.93 -1.56
CA SER A 36 -3.94 -6.39 -0.22
C SER A 36 -3.27 -7.27 0.84
N LEU A 37 -2.68 -6.65 1.85
CA LEU A 37 -2.13 -7.33 3.02
C LEU A 37 -2.58 -6.62 4.31
N ALA A 38 -3.53 -7.23 5.00
CA ALA A 38 -4.05 -6.78 6.30
C ALA A 38 -4.63 -7.97 7.11
N PRO A 39 -4.83 -7.84 8.42
CA PRO A 39 -5.55 -8.83 9.21
C PRO A 39 -6.97 -9.05 8.71
N THR A 40 -7.49 -10.27 8.90
CA THR A 40 -8.86 -10.63 8.52
C THR A 40 -9.88 -10.41 9.65
N ALA A 41 -9.42 -10.21 10.89
CA ALA A 41 -10.26 -9.83 12.03
C ALA A 41 -10.50 -8.31 12.07
N GLU A 42 -11.31 -7.83 13.01
CA GLU A 42 -11.39 -6.39 13.29
C GLU A 42 -10.01 -5.87 13.72
N PHE A 43 -9.63 -4.68 13.23
CA PHE A 43 -8.35 -4.07 13.56
C PHE A 43 -8.44 -2.54 13.61
N SER A 44 -7.53 -1.94 14.37
CA SER A 44 -7.14 -0.54 14.22
C SER A 44 -5.81 -0.44 13.48
N VAL A 45 -5.56 0.71 12.86
CA VAL A 45 -4.34 0.96 12.08
C VAL A 45 -3.71 2.28 12.48
N GLU A 46 -2.40 2.26 12.65
CA GLU A 46 -1.57 3.45 12.92
C GLU A 46 -0.40 3.49 11.95
N ARG A 47 0.00 4.71 11.57
CA ARG A 47 1.17 4.94 10.72
C ARG A 47 2.11 5.95 11.36
N ARG A 48 3.40 5.68 11.24
CA ARG A 48 4.46 6.62 11.60
C ARG A 48 5.66 6.46 10.69
N TYR A 49 6.45 7.51 10.52
CA TYR A 49 7.77 7.36 9.95
C TYR A 49 8.68 6.69 10.99
N ALA A 50 9.47 5.69 10.56
CA ALA A 50 10.50 5.12 11.40
C ALA A 50 11.56 6.19 11.69
N ASP A 51 12.06 6.21 12.92
CA ASP A 51 12.89 7.30 13.44
C ASP A 51 14.10 7.57 12.55
N GLY A 52 14.26 8.83 12.12
CA GLY A 52 15.38 9.26 11.29
C GLY A 52 15.38 8.71 9.85
N SER A 53 14.24 8.24 9.34
CA SER A 53 14.15 7.67 7.99
C SER A 53 12.92 8.14 7.20
N ASN A 54 12.91 7.87 5.90
CA ASN A 54 11.74 8.04 5.02
C ASN A 54 10.88 6.76 4.94
N VAL A 55 11.09 5.78 5.83
CA VAL A 55 10.32 4.55 5.89
C VAL A 55 9.01 4.82 6.62
N LEU A 56 7.89 4.60 5.94
CA LEU A 56 6.56 4.69 6.55
C LEU A 56 6.15 3.31 7.09
N GLU A 57 6.08 3.19 8.41
CA GLU A 57 5.62 1.98 9.10
C GLU A 57 4.10 2.01 9.25
N THR A 58 3.47 0.86 9.00
CA THR A 58 2.03 0.64 9.24
C THR A 58 1.90 -0.48 10.27
N THR A 59 1.26 -0.18 11.39
CA THR A 59 0.99 -1.14 12.46
C THR A 59 -0.50 -1.45 12.49
N TYR A 60 -0.85 -2.72 12.42
CA TYR A 60 -2.21 -3.21 12.66
C TYR A 60 -2.31 -3.76 14.08
N THR A 61 -3.41 -3.48 14.78
CA THR A 61 -3.72 -4.06 16.10
C THR A 61 -5.09 -4.71 16.03
N THR A 62 -5.14 -6.01 16.35
CA THR A 62 -6.35 -6.86 16.35
C THR A 62 -6.83 -7.15 17.75
#